data_AF-A0A0C2FJN1-F1
#
_entry.id   AF-A0A0C2FJN1-F1
#
_cell.length_a   1.000
_cell.length_b   1.000
_cell.length_c   1.000
_cell.angle_alpha   90.00
_cell.angle_beta   90.00
_cell.angle_gamma   90.00
#
_symmetry.space_group_name_H-M   'P 1'
#
loop_
_entity.id
_entity.type
_entity.pdbx_description
1 polymer ?
#
loop_
_entity_poly.entity_id
_entity_poly.type
_entity_poly.pdbx_seq_one_letter_code
_entity_poly.pdbx_strand_id
1 'polypeptide(L)'
;MFLKVIGEDLKIIETSKSCVPRLSIVASIVNSPLLQPYVFRNYEHPAGRDSHYMGSTSYQLWQAIQCSMVNSQASAAAPLYFEEVKLGNFLLQDGGVIANNPCAIGVHEAKLLWPEERFHCVVSVGNGRSVCDLESEEAAAPSSLSSLQKFNRIIDSATDTEGVHMCMHDLLDENVYFRLNPYMTFPYGLDEIDPKKLEQMQNDAKLYVRRNSAKIADAASRLLEASSSV
;
A
#
# COMPACT_ATOMS: atom_id res chain seq x y z
N MET A 1 -4.01 18.14 12.25
CA MET A 1 -5.35 17.93 11.66
C MET A 1 -5.89 16.53 11.96
N PHE A 2 -5.10 15.46 11.75
CA PHE A 2 -5.51 14.07 12.04
C PHE A 2 -5.91 13.78 13.49
N LEU A 3 -5.14 14.25 14.49
CA LEU A 3 -5.47 14.07 15.91
C LEU A 3 -6.84 14.66 16.29
N LYS A 4 -7.27 15.73 15.62
CA LYS A 4 -8.60 16.35 15.83
C LYS A 4 -9.74 15.51 15.27
N VAL A 5 -9.48 14.65 14.29
CA VAL A 5 -10.48 13.80 13.62
C VAL A 5 -10.53 12.40 14.25
N ILE A 6 -9.37 11.84 14.58
CA ILE A 6 -9.23 10.45 15.05
C ILE A 6 -9.26 10.36 16.59
N GLY A 7 -8.85 11.42 17.29
CA GLY A 7 -8.61 11.41 18.72
C GLY A 7 -7.20 10.88 19.06
N GLU A 8 -6.67 11.33 20.19
CA GLU A 8 -5.29 11.01 20.62
C GLU A 8 -5.20 9.63 21.28
N ASP A 9 -6.30 9.17 21.90
CA ASP A 9 -6.32 7.97 22.75
C ASP A 9 -6.91 6.73 22.08
N LEU A 10 -7.50 6.86 20.89
CA LEU A 10 -8.15 5.74 20.21
C LEU A 10 -7.11 4.69 19.79
N LYS A 11 -7.15 3.51 20.42
CA LYS A 11 -6.31 2.38 20.02
C LYS A 11 -6.87 1.72 18.77
N ILE A 12 -5.98 1.21 17.91
CA ILE A 12 -6.38 0.56 16.66
C ILE A 12 -7.35 -0.59 16.90
N ILE A 13 -7.14 -1.40 17.94
CA ILE A 13 -8.04 -2.52 18.29
C ILE A 13 -9.46 -2.07 18.65
N GLU A 14 -9.62 -0.86 19.19
CA GLU A 14 -10.92 -0.36 19.61
C GLU A 14 -11.83 -0.03 18.43
N THR A 15 -11.23 0.24 17.26
CA THR A 15 -11.99 0.43 16.01
C THR A 15 -12.82 -0.80 15.67
N SER A 16 -12.36 -2.00 16.05
CA SER A 16 -13.03 -3.27 15.75
C SER A 16 -14.32 -3.55 16.52
N LYS A 17 -14.62 -2.73 17.54
CA LYS A 17 -15.83 -2.87 18.36
C LYS A 17 -17.10 -2.44 17.63
N SER A 18 -16.96 -1.78 16.48
CA SER A 18 -18.06 -1.42 15.58
C SER A 18 -18.17 -2.42 14.43
N CYS A 19 -19.30 -2.43 13.69
CA CYS A 19 -19.46 -3.24 12.47
C CYS A 19 -18.62 -2.65 11.32
N VAL A 20 -17.29 -2.71 11.49
CA VAL A 20 -16.30 -2.18 10.57
C VAL A 20 -15.44 -3.33 10.04
N PRO A 21 -14.87 -3.18 8.83
CA PRO A 21 -13.97 -4.18 8.30
C PRO A 21 -12.73 -4.37 9.17
N ARG A 22 -12.13 -5.56 9.04
CA ARG A 22 -10.80 -5.83 9.57
C ARG A 22 -9.78 -4.99 8.81
N LEU A 23 -9.00 -4.21 9.54
CA LEU A 23 -8.06 -3.22 9.04
C LEU A 23 -6.64 -3.63 9.44
N SER A 24 -5.75 -3.58 8.45
CA SER A 24 -4.30 -3.69 8.63
C SER A 24 -3.60 -2.50 7.97
N ILE A 25 -2.62 -1.92 8.65
CA ILE A 25 -1.76 -0.84 8.13
C ILE A 25 -0.32 -1.33 8.21
N VAL A 26 0.45 -1.15 7.14
CA VAL A 26 1.81 -1.69 7.01
C VAL A 26 2.84 -0.57 7.09
N ALA A 27 3.85 -0.76 7.92
CA ALA A 27 5.06 0.06 7.99
C ALA A 27 6.31 -0.81 7.79
N SER A 28 7.49 -0.19 7.70
CA SER A 28 8.77 -0.88 7.53
C SER A 28 9.64 -0.71 8.77
N ILE A 29 10.11 -1.81 9.37
CA ILE A 29 11.13 -1.81 10.42
C ILE A 29 12.49 -1.60 9.77
N VAL A 30 13.21 -0.56 10.18
CA VAL A 30 14.51 -0.19 9.58
C VAL A 30 15.70 -0.40 10.51
N ASN A 31 15.46 -0.58 11.81
CA ASN A 31 16.52 -0.85 12.79
C ASN A 31 16.82 -2.36 12.98
N SER A 32 16.51 -3.18 11.98
CA SER A 32 16.80 -4.62 11.92
C SER A 32 17.86 -4.87 10.83
N PRO A 33 18.69 -5.94 10.91
CA PRO A 33 19.67 -6.27 9.87
C PRO A 33 19.06 -6.42 8.47
N LEU A 34 17.78 -6.80 8.40
CA LEU A 34 16.97 -6.84 7.18
C LEU A 34 15.72 -5.98 7.39
N LEU A 35 15.31 -5.26 6.36
CA LEU A 35 14.01 -4.59 6.34
C LEU A 35 12.90 -5.61 6.54
N GLN A 36 11.95 -5.30 7.41
CA GLN A 36 10.83 -6.19 7.71
C GLN A 36 9.52 -5.39 7.77
N PRO A 37 8.41 -5.91 7.23
CA PRO A 37 7.12 -5.26 7.40
C PRO A 37 6.64 -5.38 8.85
N TYR A 38 6.01 -4.31 9.32
CA TYR A 38 5.30 -4.23 10.60
C TYR A 38 3.82 -4.00 10.35
N VAL A 39 2.96 -4.86 10.88
CA VAL A 39 1.51 -4.84 10.63
C VAL A 39 0.77 -4.33 11.86
N PHE A 40 0.27 -3.09 11.77
CA PHE A 40 -0.72 -2.59 12.72
C PHE A 40 -2.09 -3.13 12.36
N ARG A 41 -2.83 -3.68 13.32
CA ARG A 41 -4.08 -4.39 13.04
C ARG A 41 -5.18 -4.08 14.04
N ASN A 42 -6.42 -4.05 13.58
CA ASN A 42 -7.59 -3.94 14.47
C ASN A 42 -8.20 -5.31 14.84
N TYR A 43 -7.44 -6.37 14.74
CA TYR A 43 -7.91 -7.72 15.03
C TYR A 43 -6.79 -8.54 15.66
N GLU A 44 -7.20 -9.61 16.34
CA GLU A 44 -6.30 -10.64 16.82
C GLU A 44 -6.56 -11.93 16.05
N HIS A 45 -5.49 -12.71 15.87
CA HIS A 45 -5.58 -14.01 15.22
C HIS A 45 -6.15 -15.05 16.21
N PRO A 46 -6.85 -16.08 15.71
CA PRO A 46 -7.25 -17.21 16.55
C PRO A 46 -6.05 -17.89 17.21
N ALA A 47 -6.27 -18.54 18.37
CA ALA A 47 -5.20 -19.22 19.10
C ALA A 47 -4.47 -20.26 18.22
N GLY A 48 -3.14 -20.28 18.29
CA GLY A 48 -2.29 -21.18 17.51
C GLY A 48 -2.02 -20.70 16.08
N ARG A 49 -2.39 -19.47 15.73
CA ARG A 49 -2.13 -18.87 14.42
C ARG A 49 -1.40 -17.56 14.59
N ASP A 50 -0.09 -17.62 14.37
CA ASP A 50 0.76 -16.46 14.45
C ASP A 50 1.07 -15.94 13.04
N SER A 51 1.08 -14.62 12.89
CA SER A 51 1.55 -14.02 11.66
C SER A 51 3.04 -14.20 11.50
N HIS A 52 3.47 -14.42 10.26
CA HIS A 52 4.87 -14.32 9.86
C HIS A 52 5.41 -12.89 9.97
N TYR A 53 4.51 -11.89 10.01
CA TYR A 53 4.87 -10.50 10.15
C TYR A 53 4.74 -10.05 11.60
N MET A 54 5.72 -9.26 12.05
CA MET A 54 5.62 -8.58 13.34
C MET A 54 4.46 -7.59 13.30
N GLY A 55 3.72 -7.46 14.40
CA GLY A 55 2.55 -6.59 14.42
C GLY A 55 1.98 -6.37 15.81
N SER A 56 1.06 -5.41 15.92
CA SER A 56 0.44 -5.05 17.19
C SER A 56 -0.94 -4.43 17.01
N THR A 57 -1.78 -4.66 18.02
CA THR A 57 -3.14 -4.13 18.20
C THR A 57 -3.20 -2.98 19.22
N SER A 58 -2.10 -2.75 19.96
CA SER A 58 -2.09 -1.93 21.17
C SER A 58 -1.79 -0.45 20.95
N TYR A 59 -1.33 -0.09 19.74
CA TYR A 59 -0.95 1.29 19.42
C TYR A 59 -2.16 2.16 19.10
N GLN A 60 -1.97 3.47 19.27
CA GLN A 60 -2.98 4.45 18.88
C GLN A 60 -3.11 4.47 17.35
N LEU A 61 -4.33 4.62 16.85
CA LEU A 61 -4.60 4.59 15.41
C LEU A 61 -3.78 5.66 14.67
N TRP A 62 -3.64 6.85 15.25
CA TRP A 62 -2.84 7.92 14.66
C TRP A 62 -1.35 7.56 14.58
N GLN A 63 -0.81 6.76 15.51
CA GLN A 63 0.59 6.31 15.47
C GLN A 63 0.81 5.34 14.32
N ALA A 64 -0.13 4.40 14.12
CA ALA A 64 -0.10 3.47 12.99
C ALA A 64 -0.15 4.20 11.64
N ILE A 65 -1.07 5.18 11.52
CA ILE A 65 -1.18 6.02 10.33
C ILE A 65 0.09 6.84 10.12
N GLN A 66 0.62 7.46 11.18
CA GLN A 66 1.85 8.26 11.08
C GLN A 66 3.01 7.42 10.56
N CYS A 67 3.25 6.23 11.12
CA CYS A 67 4.32 5.33 10.69
C CYS A 67 4.15 4.87 9.23
N SER A 68 2.92 4.75 8.75
CA SER A 68 2.60 4.30 7.38
C SER A 68 2.49 5.42 6.36
N MET A 69 2.41 6.68 6.78
CA MET A 69 2.17 7.84 5.91
C MET A 69 3.23 8.93 6.07
N VAL A 70 4.43 8.62 6.59
CA VAL A 70 5.41 9.65 6.92
C VAL A 70 5.76 10.48 5.68
N ASN A 71 5.20 11.69 5.63
CA ASN A 71 5.62 12.79 4.78
C ASN A 71 5.96 13.98 5.70
N SER A 72 7.14 14.56 5.46
CA SER A 72 7.72 15.65 6.22
C SER A 72 6.84 16.90 6.21
N GLN A 73 6.41 17.34 7.40
CA GLN A 73 6.11 18.75 7.65
C GLN A 73 6.85 19.21 8.90
N ALA A 74 8.18 19.20 8.81
CA ALA A 74 9.05 19.97 9.68
C ALA A 74 10.25 20.45 8.87
N SER A 75 10.23 21.73 8.50
CA SER A 75 11.35 22.50 7.94
C SER A 75 11.70 22.26 6.46
N ALA A 76 11.65 23.34 5.70
CA ALA A 76 11.92 23.46 4.26
C ALA A 76 13.40 23.26 3.86
N ALA A 77 14.10 22.27 4.43
CA ALA A 77 15.52 22.03 4.13
C ALA A 77 15.98 20.61 4.51
N ALA A 78 15.47 19.54 3.87
CA ALA A 78 16.13 18.23 3.95
C ALA A 78 15.74 17.31 2.77
N PRO A 79 16.70 16.91 1.91
CA PRO A 79 16.52 15.85 0.93
C PRO A 79 16.68 14.48 1.62
N LEU A 80 15.62 13.99 2.26
CA LEU A 80 15.43 12.61 2.75
C LEU A 80 13.97 12.52 3.22
N TYR A 81 13.09 12.03 2.34
CA TYR A 81 11.63 12.22 2.48
C TYR A 81 10.96 11.45 3.64
N PHE A 82 11.64 10.52 4.30
CA PHE A 82 11.05 9.66 5.34
C PHE A 82 11.79 9.81 6.68
N GLU A 83 11.18 10.54 7.63
CA GLU A 83 11.66 10.54 9.01
C GLU A 83 11.27 9.21 9.70
N GLU A 84 12.18 8.69 10.50
CA GLU A 84 11.94 7.45 11.23
C GLU A 84 11.09 7.72 12.48
N VAL A 85 10.01 6.97 12.63
CA VAL A 85 9.16 7.03 13.83
C VAL A 85 9.60 5.94 14.78
N LYS A 86 10.12 6.34 15.95
CA LYS A 86 10.44 5.39 17.01
C LYS A 86 9.17 4.96 17.74
N LEU A 87 8.84 3.68 17.68
CA LEU A 87 7.69 3.10 18.35
C LEU A 87 8.15 1.91 19.22
N GLY A 88 8.26 2.17 20.53
CA GLY A 88 8.87 1.22 21.47
C GLY A 88 10.33 0.94 21.11
N ASN A 89 10.63 -0.31 20.76
CA ASN A 89 11.96 -0.76 20.34
C ASN A 89 12.17 -0.72 18.82
N PHE A 90 11.13 -0.38 18.05
CA PHE A 90 11.19 -0.38 16.60
C PHE A 90 11.40 1.04 16.08
N LEU A 91 12.17 1.12 15.01
CA LEU A 91 12.32 2.32 14.19
C LEU A 91 11.56 2.04 12.90
N LEU A 92 10.45 2.75 12.71
CA LEU A 92 9.50 2.50 11.65
C LEU A 92 9.55 3.60 10.59
N GLN A 93 9.42 3.22 9.33
CA GLN A 93 9.27 4.11 8.18
C GLN A 93 8.09 3.67 7.32
N ASP A 94 7.82 4.43 6.25
CA ASP A 94 6.78 4.14 5.27
C ASP A 94 6.84 2.68 4.78
N GLY A 95 5.68 2.02 4.75
CA GLY A 95 5.53 0.65 4.27
C GLY A 95 5.92 0.49 2.80
N GLY A 96 5.90 1.56 2.01
CA GLY A 96 6.32 1.60 0.62
C GLY A 96 7.78 1.23 0.40
N VAL A 97 8.64 1.30 1.43
CA VAL A 97 10.05 0.89 1.34
C VAL A 97 10.23 -0.62 1.12
N ILE A 98 9.30 -1.45 1.61
CA ILE A 98 9.36 -2.93 1.47
C ILE A 98 8.10 -3.54 0.88
N ALA A 99 6.94 -2.92 1.09
CA ALA A 99 5.62 -3.46 0.80
C ALA A 99 4.73 -2.43 0.08
N ASN A 100 5.24 -1.88 -1.03
CA ASN A 100 4.51 -0.94 -1.91
C ASN A 100 3.24 -1.56 -2.55
N ASN A 101 3.11 -2.88 -2.52
CA ASN A 101 1.85 -3.59 -2.77
C ASN A 101 1.52 -4.51 -1.58
N PRO A 102 0.73 -4.06 -0.61
CA PRO A 102 0.43 -4.84 0.60
C PRO A 102 -0.55 -6.00 0.34
N CYS A 103 -0.93 -6.29 -0.92
CA CYS A 103 -1.91 -7.32 -1.25
C CYS A 103 -1.52 -8.70 -0.73
N ALA A 104 -0.25 -9.09 -0.87
CA ALA A 104 0.24 -10.37 -0.34
C ALA A 104 0.12 -10.44 1.20
N ILE A 105 0.46 -9.34 1.89
CA ILE A 105 0.33 -9.23 3.35
C ILE A 105 -1.15 -9.33 3.75
N GLY A 106 -2.04 -8.61 3.06
CA GLY A 106 -3.48 -8.64 3.32
C GLY A 106 -4.09 -10.03 3.11
N VAL A 107 -3.71 -10.74 2.04
CA VAL A 107 -4.15 -12.12 1.78
C VAL A 107 -3.64 -13.08 2.86
N HIS A 108 -2.37 -12.96 3.25
CA HIS A 108 -1.78 -13.75 4.33
C HIS A 108 -2.55 -13.53 5.66
N GLU A 109 -2.75 -12.28 6.05
CA GLU A 109 -3.48 -11.92 7.27
C GLU A 109 -4.94 -12.41 7.24
N ALA A 110 -5.61 -12.30 6.09
CA ALA A 110 -6.97 -12.78 5.95
C ALA A 110 -7.08 -14.32 6.06
N LYS A 111 -6.12 -15.08 5.51
CA LYS A 111 -6.08 -16.55 5.68
C LYS A 111 -5.85 -16.97 7.13
N LEU A 112 -5.13 -16.17 7.91
CA LEU A 112 -4.96 -16.44 9.33
C LEU A 112 -6.28 -16.28 10.09
N LEU A 113 -7.06 -15.25 9.75
CA LEU A 113 -8.39 -15.00 10.34
C LEU A 113 -9.43 -16.02 9.88
N TRP A 114 -9.43 -16.35 8.59
CA TRP A 114 -10.43 -17.22 7.95
C TRP A 114 -9.72 -18.27 7.08
N PRO A 115 -9.26 -19.39 7.68
CA PRO A 115 -8.51 -20.43 6.97
C PRO A 115 -9.31 -21.20 5.94
N GLU A 116 -10.52 -21.59 6.32
CA GLU A 116 -11.36 -22.49 5.54
C GLU A 116 -12.15 -21.72 4.48
N GLU A 117 -12.19 -20.40 4.59
CA GLU A 117 -12.89 -19.52 3.66
C GLU A 117 -12.05 -19.27 2.41
N ARG A 118 -12.68 -19.44 1.24
CA ARG A 118 -12.07 -19.01 -0.02
C ARG A 118 -12.29 -17.52 -0.21
N PHE A 119 -11.33 -16.87 -0.86
CA PHE A 119 -11.50 -15.48 -1.25
C PHE A 119 -12.54 -15.37 -2.35
N HIS A 120 -13.61 -14.63 -2.07
CA HIS A 120 -14.64 -14.33 -3.07
C HIS A 120 -14.19 -13.22 -4.03
N CYS A 121 -13.52 -12.18 -3.49
CA CYS A 121 -13.03 -11.07 -4.27
C CYS A 121 -11.85 -10.40 -3.55
N VAL A 122 -10.80 -10.07 -4.31
CA VAL A 122 -9.61 -9.34 -3.86
C VAL A 122 -9.40 -8.18 -4.82
N VAL A 123 -9.60 -6.95 -4.34
CA VAL A 123 -9.35 -5.73 -5.12
C VAL A 123 -8.06 -5.09 -4.64
N SER A 124 -7.11 -4.91 -5.56
CA SER A 124 -5.84 -4.25 -5.29
C SER A 124 -5.77 -2.96 -6.10
N VAL A 125 -5.71 -1.82 -5.42
CA VAL A 125 -5.69 -0.49 -6.05
C VAL A 125 -4.28 0.09 -5.96
N GLY A 126 -3.71 0.46 -7.10
CA GLY A 126 -2.40 1.11 -7.19
C GLY A 126 -2.53 2.61 -7.45
N ASN A 127 -1.47 3.35 -7.11
CA ASN A 127 -1.39 4.80 -7.28
C ASN A 127 -1.00 5.24 -8.70
N GLY A 128 -0.97 4.30 -9.64
CA GLY A 128 -0.57 4.51 -11.02
C GLY A 128 0.77 3.90 -11.37
N ARG A 129 0.96 3.61 -12.65
CA ARG A 129 2.25 3.25 -13.24
C ARG A 129 2.57 4.19 -14.38
N SER A 130 3.81 4.67 -14.40
CA SER A 130 4.37 5.35 -15.58
C SER A 130 5.16 4.32 -16.36
N VAL A 131 4.87 4.18 -17.65
CA VAL A 131 5.75 3.41 -18.52
C VAL A 131 6.96 4.30 -18.79
N CYS A 132 8.12 3.91 -18.28
CA CYS A 132 9.36 4.40 -18.85
C CYS A 132 9.49 3.67 -20.18
N ASP A 133 9.09 4.31 -21.29
CA ASP A 133 9.37 3.76 -22.61
C ASP A 133 10.88 3.57 -22.72
N LEU A 134 11.32 2.31 -22.70
CA LEU A 134 12.71 1.94 -22.99
C LEU A 134 13.03 2.12 -24.47
N GLU A 135 12.07 2.57 -25.29
CA GLU A 135 12.17 2.62 -26.76
C GLU A 135 11.97 4.02 -27.37
N SER A 136 12.12 5.10 -26.60
CA SER A 136 12.20 6.46 -27.18
C SER A 136 13.66 6.91 -27.34
N GLU A 137 14.10 6.83 -28.60
CA GLU A 137 15.31 7.37 -29.25
C GLU A 137 16.08 8.51 -28.53
N GLU A 138 17.41 8.38 -28.55
CA GLU A 138 18.41 9.45 -28.74
C GLU A 138 18.42 10.69 -27.83
N ALA A 139 17.72 10.70 -26.69
CA ALA A 139 17.95 11.70 -25.65
C ALA A 139 19.15 11.29 -24.79
N ALA A 140 20.26 12.04 -24.90
CA ALA A 140 21.52 11.83 -24.18
C ALA A 140 21.30 11.32 -22.74
N ALA A 141 21.60 10.04 -22.53
CA ALA A 141 21.56 9.44 -21.20
C ALA A 141 22.44 10.27 -20.26
N PRO A 142 21.91 10.80 -19.14
CA PRO A 142 22.75 11.50 -18.18
C PRO A 142 23.83 10.54 -17.70
N SER A 143 25.10 10.90 -17.92
CA SER A 143 26.27 10.06 -17.63
C SER A 143 26.43 9.74 -16.14
N SER A 144 25.67 10.41 -15.27
CA SER A 144 25.53 10.10 -13.87
C SER A 144 24.10 10.33 -13.39
N LEU A 145 23.50 9.29 -12.81
CA LEU A 145 22.31 9.42 -11.97
C LEU A 145 22.75 9.86 -10.57
N SER A 146 22.00 10.76 -9.94
CA SER A 146 22.25 11.11 -8.55
C SER A 146 22.07 9.87 -7.66
N SER A 147 22.79 9.80 -6.53
CA SER A 147 22.66 8.68 -5.59
C SER A 147 21.22 8.48 -5.12
N LEU A 148 20.43 9.56 -5.03
CA LEU A 148 19.02 9.55 -4.69
C LEU A 148 18.15 8.94 -5.80
N GLN A 149 18.44 9.26 -7.07
CA GLN A 149 17.75 8.63 -8.20
C GLN A 149 18.09 7.14 -8.33
N LYS A 150 19.33 6.75 -8.04
CA LYS A 150 19.73 5.33 -7.96
C LYS A 150 19.02 4.64 -6.81
N PHE A 151 18.97 5.26 -5.64
CA PHE A 151 18.28 4.72 -4.47
C PHE A 151 16.78 4.55 -4.74
N ASN A 152 16.09 5.59 -5.24
CA ASN A 152 14.67 5.50 -5.58
C ASN A 152 14.41 4.44 -6.64
N ARG A 153 15.25 4.31 -7.68
CA ARG A 153 15.12 3.21 -8.66
C ARG A 153 15.37 1.83 -8.07
N ILE A 154 16.30 1.69 -7.12
CA ILE A 154 16.52 0.44 -6.40
C ILE A 154 15.32 0.11 -5.51
N ILE A 155 14.75 1.11 -4.82
CA ILE A 155 13.51 0.94 -4.04
C ILE A 155 12.35 0.60 -4.96
N ASP A 156 12.12 1.32 -6.05
CA ASP A 156 11.06 1.03 -7.03
C ASP A 156 11.24 -0.36 -7.68
N SER A 157 12.49 -0.78 -7.91
CA SER A 157 12.80 -2.10 -8.45
C SER A 157 12.74 -3.23 -7.41
N ALA A 158 12.98 -2.92 -6.13
CA ALA A 158 12.95 -3.90 -5.03
C ALA A 158 11.54 -3.99 -4.40
N THR A 159 10.72 -2.95 -4.55
CA THR A 159 9.34 -2.90 -4.11
C THR A 159 8.46 -3.43 -5.23
N ASP A 160 8.54 -4.74 -5.40
CA ASP A 160 8.01 -5.48 -6.53
C ASP A 160 6.46 -5.52 -6.53
N THR A 161 5.86 -4.38 -6.90
CA THR A 161 4.40 -4.28 -7.04
C THR A 161 3.87 -5.22 -8.11
N GLU A 162 4.68 -5.51 -9.14
CA GLU A 162 4.36 -6.39 -10.26
C GLU A 162 4.55 -7.87 -9.90
N GLY A 163 5.55 -8.25 -9.11
CA GLY A 163 5.70 -9.64 -8.65
C GLY A 163 4.65 -10.05 -7.65
N VAL A 164 4.25 -9.16 -6.72
CA VAL A 164 3.06 -9.42 -5.89
C VAL A 164 1.82 -9.54 -6.79
N HIS A 165 1.69 -8.69 -7.81
CA HIS A 165 0.58 -8.77 -8.76
C HIS A 165 0.57 -10.10 -9.53
N MET A 166 1.71 -10.55 -10.06
CA MET A 166 1.88 -11.82 -10.77
C MET A 166 1.56 -13.00 -9.86
N CYS A 167 2.14 -13.05 -8.66
CA CYS A 167 1.86 -14.10 -7.68
C CYS A 167 0.37 -14.16 -7.32
N MET A 168 -0.28 -13.01 -7.10
CA MET A 168 -1.72 -13.01 -6.80
C MET A 168 -2.56 -13.43 -8.00
N HIS A 169 -2.16 -13.02 -9.21
CA HIS A 169 -2.83 -13.40 -10.45
C HIS A 169 -2.73 -14.91 -10.74
N ASP A 170 -1.57 -15.51 -10.46
CA ASP A 170 -1.32 -16.92 -10.77
C ASP A 170 -1.85 -17.88 -9.68
N LEU A 171 -1.93 -17.42 -8.43
CA LEU A 171 -2.32 -18.26 -7.29
C LEU A 171 -3.80 -18.13 -6.89
N LEU A 172 -4.46 -17.01 -7.21
CA LEU A 172 -5.88 -16.83 -6.92
C LEU A 172 -6.74 -17.29 -8.11
N ASP A 173 -7.95 -17.77 -7.80
CA ASP A 173 -8.88 -18.25 -8.82
C ASP A 173 -9.25 -17.13 -9.82
N GLU A 174 -9.60 -17.53 -11.05
CA GLU A 174 -10.07 -16.59 -12.08
C GLU A 174 -11.28 -15.78 -11.56
N ASN A 175 -11.32 -14.49 -11.89
CA ASN A 175 -12.35 -13.55 -11.44
C ASN A 175 -12.42 -13.29 -9.92
N VAL A 176 -11.42 -13.71 -9.14
CA VAL A 176 -11.28 -13.32 -7.73
C VAL A 176 -10.41 -12.07 -7.60
N TYR A 177 -9.32 -11.98 -8.36
CA TYR A 177 -8.33 -10.92 -8.19
C TYR A 177 -8.45 -9.79 -9.23
N PHE A 178 -8.69 -8.57 -8.75
CA PHE A 178 -8.84 -7.37 -9.57
C PHE A 178 -7.77 -6.33 -9.22
N ARG A 179 -6.74 -6.19 -10.07
CA ARG A 179 -5.76 -5.11 -9.98
C ARG A 179 -6.24 -3.87 -10.75
N LEU A 180 -6.43 -2.77 -10.05
CA LEU A 180 -6.77 -1.46 -10.60
C LEU A 180 -5.56 -0.54 -10.46
N ASN A 181 -4.81 -0.36 -11.54
CA ASN A 181 -3.61 0.47 -11.54
C ASN A 181 -3.56 1.30 -12.84
N PRO A 182 -3.88 2.60 -12.78
CA PRO A 182 -3.96 3.43 -13.98
C PRO A 182 -2.59 3.68 -14.61
N TYR A 183 -2.57 3.87 -15.93
CA TYR A 183 -1.40 4.43 -16.59
C TYR A 183 -1.39 5.94 -16.42
N MET A 184 -0.26 6.46 -15.96
CA MET A 184 -0.06 7.89 -15.75
C MET A 184 0.67 8.50 -16.94
N THR A 185 0.25 9.70 -17.34
CA THR A 185 0.86 10.44 -18.45
C THR A 185 2.27 10.91 -18.10
N PHE A 186 2.52 11.21 -16.83
CA PHE A 186 3.81 11.69 -16.35
C PHE A 186 4.31 10.87 -15.16
N PRO A 187 5.64 10.75 -15.00
CA PRO A 187 6.24 10.25 -13.76
C PRO A 187 6.11 11.35 -12.69
N TYR A 188 5.10 11.22 -11.83
CA TYR A 188 4.88 12.15 -10.73
C TYR A 188 5.74 11.81 -9.52
N GLY A 189 6.31 12.83 -8.87
CA GLY A 189 6.92 12.69 -7.55
C GLY A 189 5.85 12.57 -6.46
N LEU A 190 6.21 12.00 -5.30
CA LEU A 190 5.32 11.91 -4.14
C LEU A 190 4.97 13.29 -3.56
N ASP A 191 5.85 14.26 -3.76
CA ASP A 191 5.76 15.66 -3.33
C ASP A 191 5.13 16.58 -4.40
N GLU A 192 4.51 16.01 -5.43
CA GLU A 192 3.89 16.79 -6.49
C GLU A 192 2.67 17.57 -5.99
N ILE A 193 2.75 18.90 -6.08
CA ILE A 193 1.71 19.82 -5.61
C ILE A 193 1.21 20.77 -6.71
N ASP A 194 1.74 20.69 -7.93
CA ASP A 194 1.28 21.53 -9.04
C ASP A 194 -0.19 21.21 -9.38
N PRO A 195 -1.12 22.17 -9.25
CA PRO A 195 -2.53 21.96 -9.53
C PRO A 195 -2.79 21.40 -10.93
N LYS A 196 -2.01 21.79 -11.95
CA LYS A 196 -2.19 21.31 -13.33
C LYS A 196 -1.84 19.83 -13.45
N LYS A 197 -0.78 19.40 -12.77
CA LYS A 197 -0.36 17.99 -12.76
C LYS A 197 -1.33 17.14 -11.95
N LEU A 198 -1.83 17.65 -10.82
CA LEU A 198 -2.89 17.00 -10.05
C LEU A 198 -4.18 16.85 -10.88
N GLU A 199 -4.56 17.87 -11.65
CA GLU A 199 -5.69 17.79 -12.58
C GLU A 199 -5.45 16.73 -13.67
N GLN A 200 -4.23 16.65 -14.20
CA GLN A 200 -3.88 15.61 -15.16
C GLN A 200 -3.96 14.21 -14.55
N MET A 201 -3.46 13.99 -13.33
CA MET A 201 -3.61 12.70 -12.62
C MET A 201 -5.09 12.28 -12.51
N GLN A 202 -5.98 13.22 -12.18
CA GLN A 202 -7.41 12.94 -12.12
C GLN A 202 -7.99 12.58 -13.49
N ASN A 203 -7.52 13.23 -14.56
CA ASN A 203 -7.94 12.93 -15.92
C ASN A 203 -7.47 11.54 -16.36
N ASP A 204 -6.21 11.17 -16.06
CA ASP A 204 -5.66 9.84 -16.30
C ASP A 204 -6.48 8.75 -15.59
N ALA A 205 -6.82 8.97 -14.31
CA ALA A 205 -7.67 8.06 -13.55
C ALA A 205 -9.09 7.93 -14.15
N LYS A 206 -9.72 9.04 -14.55
CA LYS A 206 -11.04 9.01 -15.22
C LYS A 206 -11.00 8.26 -16.55
N LEU A 207 -9.95 8.45 -17.34
CA LEU A 207 -9.76 7.73 -18.60
C LEU A 207 -9.56 6.22 -18.35
N TYR A 208 -8.79 5.86 -17.33
CA TYR A 208 -8.62 4.47 -16.93
C TYR A 208 -9.96 3.82 -16.55
N VAL A 209 -10.76 4.48 -15.71
CA VAL A 209 -12.09 3.99 -15.31
C VAL A 209 -13.00 3.78 -16.53
N ARG A 210 -13.01 4.73 -17.48
CA ARG A 210 -13.81 4.60 -18.71
C ARG A 210 -13.37 3.39 -19.55
N ARG A 211 -12.06 3.23 -19.76
CA ARG A 211 -11.49 2.12 -20.54
C ARG A 211 -11.69 0.75 -19.88
N ASN A 212 -11.66 0.70 -18.55
CA ASN A 212 -11.75 -0.54 -17.77
C ASN A 212 -13.13 -0.69 -17.09
N SER A 213 -14.16 -0.06 -17.64
CA SER A 213 -15.50 -0.04 -17.06
C SER A 213 -16.08 -1.44 -16.86
N ALA A 214 -15.86 -2.35 -17.82
CA ALA A 214 -16.24 -3.76 -17.69
C ALA A 214 -15.56 -4.42 -16.48
N LYS A 215 -14.23 -4.34 -16.38
CA LYS A 215 -13.45 -4.90 -15.26
C LYS A 215 -13.90 -4.36 -13.90
N ILE A 216 -14.20 -3.06 -13.82
CA ILE A 216 -14.69 -2.43 -12.58
C ILE A 216 -16.11 -2.90 -12.27
N ALA A 217 -16.97 -3.03 -13.29
CA ALA A 217 -18.31 -3.56 -13.12
C ALA A 217 -18.29 -5.02 -12.66
N ASP A 218 -17.39 -5.85 -13.18
CA ASP A 218 -17.20 -7.24 -12.76
C ASP A 218 -16.77 -7.32 -11.30
N ALA A 219 -15.76 -6.52 -10.90
CA ALA A 219 -15.31 -6.43 -9.52
C ALA A 219 -16.45 -5.98 -8.58
N ALA A 220 -17.24 -4.98 -9.00
CA ALA A 220 -18.38 -4.49 -8.24
C ALA A 220 -19.50 -5.55 -8.13
N SER A 221 -19.80 -6.26 -9.22
CA SER A 221 -20.77 -7.35 -9.23
C SER A 221 -20.36 -8.43 -8.24
N ARG A 222 -19.09 -8.85 -8.28
CA ARG A 222 -18.54 -9.81 -7.31
C ARG A 222 -18.67 -9.33 -5.88
N LEU A 223 -18.33 -8.07 -5.58
CA LEU A 223 -18.46 -7.53 -4.22
C LEU A 223 -19.90 -7.44 -3.72
N LEU A 224 -20.87 -7.30 -4.62
CA LEU A 224 -22.30 -7.18 -4.30
C LEU A 224 -23.05 -8.51 -4.32
N GLU A 225 -22.48 -9.55 -4.92
CA GLU A 225 -22.99 -10.91 -4.82
C GLU A 225 -23.11 -11.28 -3.34
N ALA A 226 -24.31 -11.68 -2.92
CA ALA A 226 -24.52 -12.16 -1.57
C ALA A 226 -23.60 -13.36 -1.34
N SER A 227 -22.93 -13.40 -0.19
CA SER A 227 -22.18 -14.58 0.24
C SER A 227 -23.10 -15.79 0.14
N SER A 228 -22.85 -16.65 -0.84
CA SER A 228 -23.46 -17.97 -0.89
C SER A 228 -22.79 -18.76 0.23
N SER A 229 -23.46 -18.81 1.38
CA SER A 229 -23.08 -19.69 2.48
C SER A 229 -23.10 -21.12 1.92
N VAL A 230 -21.93 -21.73 1.78
CA VAL A 230 -21.82 -23.18 1.56
C VAL A 230 -21.72 -23.84 2.93
#